data_AF-A0A3N7YXR8-F1
#
_entry.id   AF-A0A3N7YXR8-F1
#
_cell.length_a   1.000
_cell.length_b   1.000
_cell.length_c   1.000
_cell.angle_alpha   90.00
_cell.angle_beta   90.00
_cell.angle_gamma   90.00
#
_symmetry.space_group_name_H-M   'P 1'
#
loop_
_entity.id
_entity.type
_entity.pdbx_description
1 polymer ?
#
loop_
_entity_poly.entity_id
_entity_poly.type
_entity_poly.pdbx_seq_one_letter_code
_entity_poly.pdbx_strand_id
1 'polypeptide(L)'
;MERIVKEYKKIEIARSMLDTAIEIYLDEGDRFSVLHLASAAEEVIAGLLKRRRSGSSTVYPQDRTAREKTMDAIVEILKARGIDRTEKEVGTFLNAVRNGTKHHGGNDSEIVIADAESEAWDALFRAIDNYGRYANTLSEMMIEFAHRTVGTPLISVPCGKAT
;
A
#
# COMPACT_ATOMS: atom_id res chain seq x y z
N MET A 1 21.33 -32.57 -3.87
CA MET A 1 21.22 -31.20 -3.33
C MET A 1 20.18 -31.23 -2.23
N GLU A 2 20.56 -30.97 -0.99
CA GLU A 2 19.62 -30.93 0.13
C GLU A 2 18.87 -29.60 0.10
N ARG A 3 17.53 -29.63 0.14
CA ARG A 3 16.70 -28.43 0.07
C ARG A 3 16.64 -27.81 1.47
N ILE A 4 17.24 -26.63 1.64
CA ILE A 4 17.09 -25.86 2.89
C ILE A 4 15.72 -25.19 2.90
N VAL A 5 14.89 -25.50 3.90
CA VAL A 5 13.59 -24.86 4.13
C VAL A 5 13.72 -23.98 5.38
N LYS A 6 13.29 -22.72 5.27
CA LYS A 6 13.26 -21.75 6.37
C LYS A 6 11.84 -21.23 6.57
N GLU A 7 11.51 -20.89 7.81
CA GLU A 7 10.27 -20.20 8.14
C GLU A 7 10.45 -18.68 7.97
N TYR A 8 9.42 -18.02 7.44
CA TYR A 8 9.41 -16.57 7.24
C TYR A 8 8.09 -15.99 7.74
N LYS A 9 8.15 -14.88 8.49
CA LYS A 9 6.92 -14.18 8.87
C LYS A 9 6.39 -13.41 7.66
N LYS A 10 5.06 -13.42 7.47
CA LYS A 10 4.42 -12.66 6.38
C LYS A 10 4.80 -11.17 6.37
N ILE A 11 4.98 -10.56 7.54
CA ILE A 11 5.40 -9.16 7.65
C ILE A 11 6.84 -8.93 7.18
N GLU A 12 7.74 -9.89 7.38
CA GLU A 12 9.13 -9.81 6.91
C GLU A 12 9.19 -9.92 5.38
N ILE A 13 8.38 -10.81 4.81
CA ILE A 13 8.23 -10.94 3.35
C ILE A 13 7.67 -9.64 2.77
N ALA A 14 6.60 -9.09 3.37
CA ALA A 14 5.99 -7.83 2.91
C ALA A 14 6.95 -6.65 3.01
N ARG A 15 7.71 -6.55 4.12
CA ARG A 15 8.76 -5.54 4.27
C ARG A 15 9.81 -5.68 3.16
N SER A 16 10.30 -6.89 2.90
CA SER A 16 11.30 -7.12 1.86
C SER A 16 10.80 -6.71 0.49
N MET A 17 9.56 -7.06 0.12
CA MET A 17 8.95 -6.64 -1.15
C MET A 17 8.84 -5.11 -1.24
N LEU A 18 8.48 -4.45 -0.14
CA LEU A 18 8.35 -3.00 -0.08
C LEU A 18 9.71 -2.29 -0.16
N ASP A 19 10.71 -2.74 0.60
CA ASP A 19 12.07 -2.20 0.56
C ASP A 19 12.66 -2.34 -0.86
N THR A 20 12.48 -3.48 -1.53
CA THR A 20 12.88 -3.69 -2.93
C THR A 20 12.11 -2.79 -3.91
N ALA A 21 10.80 -2.61 -3.72
CA ALA A 21 10.01 -1.71 -4.56
C ALA A 21 10.49 -0.26 -4.45
N ILE A 22 10.85 0.19 -3.24
CA ILE A 22 11.39 1.53 -3.00
C ILE A 22 12.75 1.68 -3.68
N GLU A 23 13.65 0.71 -3.56
CA GLU A 23 14.96 0.73 -4.22
C GLU A 23 14.81 0.90 -5.74
N ILE A 24 14.00 0.05 -6.39
CA ILE A 24 13.71 0.16 -7.82
C ILE A 24 13.12 1.54 -8.17
N TYR A 25 12.24 2.08 -7.31
CA TYR A 25 11.63 3.38 -7.57
C TYR A 25 12.65 4.52 -7.53
N LEU A 26 13.48 4.56 -6.47
CA LEU A 26 14.50 5.58 -6.25
C LEU A 26 15.63 5.53 -7.27
N ASP A 27 15.92 4.35 -7.82
CA ASP A 27 16.90 4.15 -8.89
C ASP A 27 16.31 4.35 -10.30
N GLU A 28 15.12 4.96 -10.39
CA GLU A 28 14.42 5.23 -11.67
C GLU A 28 14.18 3.97 -12.52
N GLY A 29 14.06 2.81 -11.87
CA GLY A 29 13.78 1.52 -12.50
C GLY A 29 12.32 1.32 -12.93
N ASP A 30 12.00 0.09 -13.36
CA ASP A 30 10.70 -0.26 -13.94
C ASP A 30 9.51 -0.04 -12.99
N ARG A 31 8.59 0.86 -13.38
CA ARG A 31 7.44 1.25 -12.55
C ARG A 31 6.37 0.19 -12.40
N PHE A 32 6.24 -0.72 -13.37
CA PHE A 32 5.31 -1.84 -13.22
C PHE A 32 5.81 -2.85 -12.18
N SER A 33 7.12 -3.11 -12.14
CA SER A 33 7.74 -3.92 -11.07
C SER A 33 7.52 -3.30 -9.69
N VAL A 34 7.73 -1.97 -9.55
CA VAL A 34 7.42 -1.23 -8.32
C VAL A 34 5.95 -1.40 -7.94
N LEU A 35 5.02 -1.11 -8.88
CA LEU A 35 3.58 -1.22 -8.68
C LEU A 35 3.18 -2.60 -8.15
N HIS A 36 3.71 -3.67 -8.75
CA HIS A 36 3.37 -5.03 -8.36
C HIS A 36 3.94 -5.44 -7.00
N LEU A 37 5.21 -5.14 -6.73
CA LEU A 37 5.84 -5.45 -5.43
C LEU A 37 5.20 -4.67 -4.29
N ALA A 38 5.00 -3.35 -4.48
CA ALA A 38 4.37 -2.49 -3.50
C ALA A 38 2.91 -2.91 -3.24
N SER A 39 2.15 -3.23 -4.29
CA SER A 39 0.77 -3.71 -4.14
C SER A 39 0.69 -5.06 -3.42
N ALA A 40 1.62 -5.98 -3.70
CA ALA A 40 1.65 -7.27 -3.01
C ALA A 40 1.98 -7.09 -1.51
N ALA A 41 2.93 -6.22 -1.19
CA ALA A 41 3.22 -5.83 0.19
C ALA A 41 1.99 -5.20 0.88
N GLU A 42 1.32 -4.26 0.20
CA GLU A 42 0.11 -3.59 0.68
C GLU A 42 -0.99 -4.59 1.05
N GLU A 43 -1.30 -5.55 0.16
CA GLU A 43 -2.33 -6.56 0.40
C GLU A 43 -1.99 -7.47 1.59
N VAL A 44 -0.73 -7.90 1.71
CA VAL A 44 -0.28 -8.73 2.84
C VAL A 44 -0.43 -7.96 4.15
N ILE A 45 0.05 -6.72 4.23
CA ILE A 45 0.01 -5.92 5.46
C ILE A 45 -1.43 -5.55 5.81
N ALA A 46 -2.26 -5.18 4.82
CA ALA A 46 -3.68 -4.93 5.02
C ALA A 46 -4.40 -6.15 5.60
N GLY A 47 -4.09 -7.36 5.13
CA GLY A 47 -4.61 -8.60 5.69
C GLY A 47 -4.20 -8.81 7.15
N LEU A 48 -2.95 -8.48 7.50
CA LEU A 48 -2.46 -8.56 8.87
C LEU A 48 -3.12 -7.52 9.80
N LEU A 49 -3.35 -6.28 9.34
CA LEU A 49 -4.11 -5.26 10.06
C LEU A 49 -5.56 -5.72 10.33
N LYS A 50 -6.23 -6.24 9.30
CA LYS A 50 -7.60 -6.79 9.43
C LYS A 50 -7.66 -7.95 10.41
N ARG A 51 -6.66 -8.83 10.41
CA ARG A 51 -6.55 -9.93 11.38
C ARG A 51 -6.31 -9.44 12.81
N ARG A 52 -5.51 -8.38 12.99
CA ARG A 52 -5.27 -7.78 14.32
C ARG A 52 -6.58 -7.29 14.96
N ARG A 53 -7.46 -6.70 14.16
CA ARG A 53 -8.75 -6.15 14.65
C ARG A 53 -9.91 -7.14 14.66
N SER A 54 -9.80 -8.33 14.06
CA SER A 54 -10.93 -9.28 13.98
C SER A 54 -11.36 -9.87 15.34
N GLY A 55 -10.63 -9.57 16.42
CA GLY A 55 -11.02 -9.86 17.80
C GLY A 55 -11.56 -8.67 18.59
N SER A 56 -11.69 -7.49 17.98
CA SER A 56 -12.15 -6.25 18.62
C SER A 56 -13.54 -5.86 18.14
N SER A 57 -14.42 -5.48 19.06
CA SER A 57 -15.73 -4.88 18.75
C SER A 57 -15.62 -3.43 18.27
N THR A 58 -14.47 -2.80 18.49
CA THR A 58 -14.18 -1.41 18.10
C THR A 58 -13.05 -1.39 17.08
N VAL A 59 -13.28 -0.72 15.94
CA VAL A 59 -12.22 -0.46 14.95
C VAL A 59 -11.64 0.92 15.24
N TYR A 60 -10.41 0.96 15.75
CA TYR A 60 -9.74 2.23 15.98
C TYR A 60 -9.12 2.75 14.67
N PRO A 61 -8.91 4.07 14.53
CA PRO A 61 -8.34 4.67 13.32
C PRO A 61 -7.00 4.07 12.87
N GLN A 62 -6.16 3.63 13.82
CA GLN A 62 -4.87 2.98 13.55
C GLN A 62 -5.02 1.56 12.96
N ASP A 63 -6.16 0.91 13.17
CA ASP A 63 -6.44 -0.45 12.67
C ASP A 63 -7.08 -0.44 11.27
N ARG A 64 -7.30 0.75 10.72
CA ARG A 64 -7.80 0.94 9.35
C ARG A 64 -6.65 0.94 8.37
N THR A 65 -6.85 0.24 7.26
CA THR A 65 -5.89 0.20 6.16
C THR A 65 -5.88 1.55 5.43
N ALA A 66 -4.76 1.87 4.77
CA ALA A 66 -4.60 3.04 3.93
C ALA A 66 -5.74 3.13 2.90
N ARG A 67 -6.04 2.01 2.22
CA ARG A 67 -7.15 1.92 1.26
C ARG A 67 -8.50 2.26 1.88
N GLU A 68 -8.82 1.74 3.06
CA GLU A 68 -10.09 2.07 3.73
C GLU A 68 -10.22 3.57 3.98
N LYS A 69 -9.13 4.25 4.38
CA LYS A 69 -9.14 5.69 4.57
C LYS A 69 -9.28 6.47 3.26
N THR A 70 -8.58 6.04 2.20
CA THR A 70 -8.71 6.66 0.88
C THR A 70 -10.13 6.51 0.34
N MET A 71 -10.76 5.33 0.51
CA MET A 71 -12.14 5.11 0.09
C MET A 71 -13.11 6.03 0.81
N ASP A 72 -13.01 6.15 2.14
CA ASP A 72 -13.87 7.07 2.91
C ASP A 72 -13.76 8.51 2.40
N ALA A 73 -12.54 9.01 2.23
CA ALA A 73 -12.31 10.37 1.75
C ALA A 73 -12.92 10.60 0.36
N ILE A 74 -12.77 9.64 -0.56
CA ILE A 74 -13.37 9.74 -1.90
C ILE A 74 -14.89 9.69 -1.82
N VAL A 75 -15.46 8.78 -1.03
CA VAL A 75 -16.91 8.66 -0.86
C VAL A 75 -17.50 9.95 -0.28
N GLU A 76 -16.83 10.57 0.71
CA GLU A 76 -17.23 11.87 1.26
C GLU A 76 -17.21 12.98 0.21
N ILE A 77 -16.14 13.06 -0.60
CA ILE A 77 -16.04 14.05 -1.68
C ILE A 77 -17.12 13.86 -2.74
N LEU A 78 -17.40 12.61 -3.13
CA LEU A 78 -18.43 12.30 -4.14
C LEU A 78 -19.83 12.64 -3.61
N LYS A 79 -20.14 12.27 -2.36
CA LYS A 79 -21.39 12.64 -1.69
C LYS A 79 -21.57 14.15 -1.61
N ALA A 80 -20.53 14.91 -1.27
CA ALA A 80 -20.56 16.37 -1.24
C ALA A 80 -20.86 16.99 -2.62
N ARG A 81 -20.61 16.25 -3.71
CA ARG A 81 -20.91 16.65 -5.09
C ARG A 81 -22.22 16.06 -5.63
N GLY A 82 -23.00 15.38 -4.79
CA GLY A 82 -24.25 14.72 -5.20
C GLY A 82 -24.03 13.52 -6.13
N ILE A 83 -22.82 12.95 -6.15
CA ILE A 83 -22.49 11.77 -6.95
C ILE A 83 -22.61 10.54 -6.06
N ASP A 84 -23.55 9.66 -6.38
CA ASP A 84 -23.68 8.37 -5.72
C ASP A 84 -22.79 7.32 -6.39
N ARG A 85 -21.92 6.70 -5.59
CA ARG A 85 -21.03 5.60 -5.98
C ARG A 85 -20.90 4.65 -4.81
N THR A 86 -20.97 3.36 -5.13
CA THR A 86 -20.73 2.30 -4.16
C THR A 86 -19.24 2.22 -3.80
N GLU A 87 -18.93 1.75 -2.60
CA GLU A 87 -17.54 1.46 -2.20
C GLU A 87 -16.85 0.48 -3.16
N LYS A 88 -17.62 -0.44 -3.76
CA LYS A 88 -17.11 -1.39 -4.76
C LYS A 88 -16.65 -0.68 -6.02
N GLU A 89 -17.41 0.30 -6.53
CA GLU A 89 -17.03 1.08 -7.72
C GLU A 89 -15.80 1.92 -7.44
N VAL A 90 -15.76 2.65 -6.32
CA VAL A 90 -14.59 3.43 -5.90
C VAL A 90 -13.37 2.51 -5.72
N GLY A 91 -13.56 1.37 -5.06
CA GLY A 91 -12.50 0.40 -4.86
C GLY A 91 -11.99 -0.27 -6.14
N THR A 92 -12.85 -0.42 -7.15
CA THR A 92 -12.47 -0.91 -8.48
C THR A 92 -11.67 0.14 -9.22
N PHE A 93 -12.12 1.40 -9.18
CA PHE A 93 -11.41 2.53 -9.77
C PHE A 93 -10.00 2.69 -9.19
N LEU A 94 -9.86 2.67 -7.86
CA LEU A 94 -8.55 2.77 -7.18
C LEU A 94 -7.57 1.65 -7.51
N ASN A 95 -8.03 0.52 -8.05
CA ASN A 95 -7.19 -0.61 -8.42
C ASN A 95 -7.19 -0.88 -9.93
N ALA A 96 -7.75 0.02 -10.74
CA ALA A 96 -8.03 -0.25 -12.15
C ALA A 96 -6.74 -0.59 -12.91
N VAL A 97 -5.70 0.24 -12.80
CA VAL A 97 -4.42 0.02 -13.48
C VAL A 97 -3.75 -1.27 -13.00
N ARG A 98 -3.57 -1.43 -11.69
CA ARG A 98 -2.98 -2.65 -11.11
C ARG A 98 -3.72 -3.93 -11.51
N ASN A 99 -5.04 -3.87 -11.60
CA ASN A 99 -5.84 -5.02 -12.02
C ASN A 99 -5.69 -5.27 -13.52
N GLY A 100 -5.69 -4.22 -14.33
CA GLY A 100 -5.46 -4.29 -15.78
C GLY A 100 -4.08 -4.84 -16.14
N THR A 101 -3.06 -4.67 -15.30
CA THR A 101 -1.72 -5.20 -15.56
C THR A 101 -1.56 -6.68 -15.20
N LYS A 102 -2.47 -7.28 -14.41
CA LYS A 102 -2.36 -8.67 -13.93
C LYS A 102 -3.48 -9.61 -14.34
N HIS A 103 -4.65 -9.09 -14.67
CA HIS A 103 -5.79 -9.89 -15.09
C HIS A 103 -5.91 -9.82 -16.61
N HIS A 104 -6.15 -10.97 -17.24
CA HIS A 104 -6.43 -11.10 -18.67
C HIS A 104 -7.72 -11.93 -18.80
N GLY A 105 -8.86 -11.28 -18.75
CA GLY A 105 -10.16 -11.85 -19.08
C GLY A 105 -10.37 -11.90 -20.59
N GLY A 106 -11.29 -12.74 -21.06
CA GLY A 106 -11.58 -12.90 -22.50
C GLY A 106 -12.10 -11.65 -23.22
N ASN A 107 -12.47 -10.59 -22.46
CA ASN A 107 -12.92 -9.30 -22.99
C ASN A 107 -12.00 -8.14 -22.55
N ASP A 108 -10.85 -8.42 -21.93
CA ASP A 108 -9.94 -7.36 -21.48
C ASP A 108 -9.12 -6.84 -22.67
N SER A 109 -8.83 -5.54 -22.64
CA SER A 109 -7.96 -4.88 -23.60
C SER A 109 -6.52 -5.37 -23.42
N GLU A 110 -5.80 -5.64 -24.52
CA GLU A 110 -4.35 -5.86 -24.50
C GLU A 110 -3.55 -4.58 -24.18
N ILE A 111 -4.21 -3.42 -24.18
CA ILE A 111 -3.62 -2.12 -23.91
C ILE A 111 -4.10 -1.62 -22.54
N VAL A 112 -3.14 -1.28 -21.67
CA VAL A 112 -3.36 -0.54 -20.42
C VAL A 112 -2.91 0.90 -20.61
N ILE A 113 -3.80 1.85 -20.31
CA ILE A 113 -3.48 3.28 -20.29
C ILE A 113 -3.24 3.68 -18.83
N ALA A 114 -2.03 4.12 -18.51
CA ALA A 114 -1.65 4.46 -17.15
C ALA A 114 -0.55 5.52 -17.11
N ASP A 115 -0.58 6.36 -16.07
CA ASP A 115 0.60 7.08 -15.60
C ASP A 115 1.33 6.15 -14.63
N ALA A 116 2.28 5.38 -15.18
CA ALA A 116 2.99 4.36 -14.41
C ALA A 116 3.76 4.93 -13.21
N GLU A 117 4.22 6.19 -13.30
CA GLU A 117 4.93 6.86 -12.21
C GLU A 117 3.99 7.09 -11.03
N SER A 118 2.85 7.73 -11.29
CA SER A 118 1.86 8.05 -10.27
C SER A 118 1.28 6.78 -9.63
N GLU A 119 1.01 5.75 -10.43
CA GLU A 119 0.46 4.48 -9.94
C GLU A 119 1.45 3.71 -9.04
N ALA A 120 2.74 3.73 -9.40
CA ALA A 120 3.79 3.17 -8.57
C ALA A 120 3.95 3.94 -7.25
N TRP A 121 3.91 5.27 -7.31
CA TRP A 121 4.00 6.13 -6.13
C TRP A 121 2.83 5.91 -5.17
N ASP A 122 1.59 5.85 -5.68
CA ASP A 122 0.39 5.59 -4.88
C ASP A 122 0.43 4.21 -4.22
N ALA A 123 0.92 3.19 -4.93
CA ALA A 123 1.08 1.85 -4.38
C ALA A 123 2.12 1.81 -3.25
N LEU A 124 3.26 2.46 -3.43
CA LEU A 124 4.30 2.60 -2.39
C LEU A 124 3.74 3.33 -1.16
N PHE A 125 3.10 4.48 -1.35
CA PHE A 125 2.58 5.28 -0.24
C PHE A 125 1.56 4.50 0.60
N ARG A 126 0.62 3.78 -0.04
CA ARG A 126 -0.35 2.93 0.67
C ARG A 126 0.32 1.78 1.42
N ALA A 127 1.33 1.15 0.83
CA ALA A 127 2.08 0.08 1.45
C ALA A 127 2.86 0.57 2.69
N ILE A 128 3.50 1.74 2.59
CA ILE A 128 4.23 2.38 3.69
C ILE A 128 3.29 2.79 4.83
N ASP A 129 2.15 3.44 4.54
CA ASP A 129 1.16 3.82 5.56
C ASP A 129 0.63 2.58 6.30
N ASN A 130 0.33 1.50 5.56
CA ASN A 130 -0.06 0.22 6.17
C ASN A 130 1.06 -0.37 7.04
N TYR A 131 2.31 -0.35 6.56
CA TYR A 131 3.45 -0.87 7.31
C TYR A 131 3.64 -0.11 8.61
N GLY A 132 3.66 1.22 8.55
CA GLY A 132 3.81 2.09 9.72
C GLY A 132 2.75 1.82 10.79
N ARG A 133 1.48 1.64 10.38
CA ARG A 133 0.38 1.28 11.31
C ARG A 133 0.55 -0.11 11.91
N TYR A 134 0.97 -1.08 11.10
CA TYR A 134 1.10 -2.45 11.57
C TYR A 134 2.32 -2.63 12.48
N ALA A 135 3.48 -2.13 12.07
CA ALA A 135 4.75 -2.32 12.75
C ALA A 135 5.04 -1.26 13.81
N ASN A 136 4.30 -0.14 13.82
CA ASN A 136 4.56 1.04 14.65
C ASN A 136 6.00 1.58 14.48
N THR A 137 6.55 1.41 13.29
CA THR A 137 7.90 1.83 12.89
C THR A 137 8.00 1.80 11.36
N LEU A 138 9.08 2.36 10.81
CA LEU A 138 9.41 2.36 9.39
C LEU A 138 10.82 1.80 9.19
N SER A 139 11.10 1.21 8.02
CA SER A 139 12.48 0.88 7.64
C SER A 139 13.23 2.14 7.21
N GLU A 140 14.57 2.07 7.18
CA GLU A 140 15.42 3.15 6.66
C GLU A 140 15.04 3.51 5.21
N MET A 141 14.75 2.53 4.37
CA MET A 141 14.32 2.75 2.98
C MET A 141 13.00 3.52 2.89
N MET A 142 12.03 3.21 3.76
CA MET A 142 10.74 3.94 3.80
C MET A 142 10.92 5.39 4.24
N ILE A 143 11.83 5.63 5.20
CA ILE A 143 12.16 6.99 5.65
C ILE A 143 12.85 7.76 4.52
N GLU A 144 13.80 7.12 3.84
CA GLU A 144 14.53 7.72 2.72
C GLU A 144 13.61 8.08 1.55
N PHE A 145 12.70 7.17 1.19
CA PHE A 145 11.64 7.45 0.22
C PHE A 145 10.85 8.70 0.61
N ALA A 146 10.34 8.77 1.84
CA ALA A 146 9.54 9.90 2.32
C ALA A 146 10.32 11.22 2.26
N HIS A 147 11.61 11.21 2.60
CA HIS A 147 12.45 12.41 2.50
C HIS A 147 12.62 12.89 1.06
N ARG A 148 12.88 11.97 0.11
CA ARG A 148 13.15 12.31 -1.29
C ARG A 148 11.90 12.71 -2.07
N THR A 149 10.74 12.12 -1.77
CA THR A 149 9.54 12.30 -2.61
C THR A 149 8.51 13.26 -2.02
N VAL A 150 8.53 13.50 -0.71
CA VAL A 150 7.48 14.32 -0.05
C VAL A 150 8.04 15.66 0.46
N GLY A 151 9.37 15.78 0.60
CA GLY A 151 10.04 16.99 1.07
C GLY A 151 9.75 17.27 2.55
N THR A 152 10.53 16.68 3.47
CA THR A 152 10.50 16.87 4.95
C THR A 152 9.17 16.49 5.64
N PRO A 153 9.16 15.71 6.75
CA PRO A 153 8.12 14.70 6.96
C PRO A 153 6.79 15.19 7.57
N LEU A 154 5.69 14.78 6.93
CA LEU A 154 4.38 14.59 7.58
C LEU A 154 4.39 13.22 8.28
N ILE A 155 4.97 13.09 9.48
CA ILE A 155 4.60 12.11 10.54
C ILE A 155 5.49 12.43 11.75
N SER A 156 4.88 12.93 12.82
CA SER A 156 5.51 12.94 14.14
C SER A 156 5.57 11.50 14.65
N VAL A 157 6.74 10.87 14.59
CA VAL A 157 7.00 9.65 15.38
C VAL A 157 6.90 10.07 16.85
N PRO A 158 6.04 9.44 17.68
CA PRO A 158 6.07 9.72 19.11
C PRO A 158 7.40 9.21 19.64
N CYS A 159 8.30 10.16 19.93
CA CYS A 159 9.52 9.89 20.68
C CYS A 159 9.07 9.36 22.05
N GLY A 160 9.28 8.06 22.28
CA GLY A 160 9.09 7.46 23.59
C GLY A 160 9.97 8.22 24.58
N LYS A 161 9.35 8.74 25.64
CA LYS A 161 10.09 9.34 26.74
C LYS A 161 11.01 8.26 27.31
N ALA A 162 12.31 8.50 27.19
CA ALA A 162 13.26 7.88 28.11
C ALA A 162 13.03 8.49 29.50
N THR A 163 13.13 7.61 30.50
CA THR A 163 12.93 7.77 31.96
C THR A 163 11.50 7.84 32.45
#